data_AF-A0A1H6GB31-F1
#
_entry.id   AF-A0A1H6GB31-F1
#
_cell.length_a   1.000
_cell.length_b   1.000
_cell.length_c   1.000
_cell.angle_alpha   90.00
_cell.angle_beta   90.00
_cell.angle_gamma   90.00
#
_symmetry.space_group_name_H-M   'P 1'
#
loop_
_entity.id
_entity.type
_entity.pdbx_description
1 polymer ?
#
loop_
_entity_poly.entity_id
_entity_poly.type
_entity_poly.pdbx_seq_one_letter_code
_entity_poly.pdbx_strand_id
1 'polypeptide(L)'
;MVFDLRRALLAKEEKDSARLMDFEFRQRARSFRLLAAILDIDSGALVREIALHDDPAILDALADGLSISREDLGHHYARCRADAYAQLVGEIGDPTPHRLG
;
A
#
# COMPACT_ATOMS: atom_id res chain seq x y z
N MET A 1 27.53 23.58 22.16
CA MET A 1 26.81 22.39 21.67
C MET A 1 26.92 22.38 20.16
N VAL A 2 27.77 21.52 19.59
CA VAL A 2 27.83 21.37 18.13
C VAL A 2 26.57 20.61 17.73
N PHE A 3 25.70 21.25 16.94
CA PHE A 3 24.57 20.57 16.32
C PHE A 3 25.16 19.56 15.34
N ASP A 4 25.07 18.28 15.69
CA ASP A 4 25.59 17.19 14.87
C ASP A 4 24.63 16.95 13.70
N LEU A 5 24.73 17.83 12.69
CA LEU A 5 23.85 17.90 11.53
C LEU A 5 23.77 16.54 10.82
N ARG A 6 24.87 15.80 10.78
CA ARG A 6 24.94 14.47 10.16
C ARG A 6 24.09 13.44 10.90
N ARG A 7 24.12 13.44 12.23
CA ARG A 7 23.30 12.53 13.05
C ARG A 7 21.82 12.90 12.98
N ALA A 8 21.51 14.20 12.89
CA ALA A 8 20.14 14.68 12.71
C ALA A 8 19.57 14.32 11.31
N LEU A 9 20.40 14.39 10.26
CA LEU A 9 20.02 13.99 8.90
C LEU A 9 19.78 12.48 8.79
N LEU A 10 20.66 11.64 9.35
CA LEU A 10 20.48 10.19 9.36
C LEU A 10 19.22 9.77 10.13
N ALA A 11 18.98 10.35 11.31
CA ALA A 11 17.77 10.07 12.08
C ALA A 11 16.48 10.57 11.39
N LYS A 12 16.59 11.55 10.49
CA LYS A 12 15.47 11.99 9.64
C LYS A 12 15.22 10.99 8.51
N GLU A 13 16.27 10.55 7.82
CA GLU A 13 16.17 9.54 6.75
C GLU A 13 15.57 8.22 7.24
N GLU A 14 15.97 7.74 8.42
CA GLU A 14 15.39 6.53 9.02
C GLU A 14 13.88 6.68 9.33
N LYS A 15 13.48 7.86 9.83
CA LYS A 15 12.07 8.15 10.13
C LYS A 15 11.23 8.31 8.87
N ASP A 16 11.77 8.97 7.85
CA ASP A 16 11.08 9.14 6.57
C ASP A 16 10.94 7.78 5.85
N SER A 17 11.95 6.91 5.95
CA SER A 17 11.90 5.54 5.42
C SER A 17 10.86 4.68 6.16
N ALA A 18 10.83 4.74 7.50
CA ALA A 18 9.85 4.01 8.28
C ALA A 18 8.41 4.49 8.02
N ARG A 19 8.21 5.80 7.84
CA ARG A 19 6.91 6.39 7.46
C ARG A 19 6.47 5.95 6.07
N LEU A 20 7.41 5.91 5.11
CA LEU A 20 7.09 5.48 3.75
C LEU A 20 6.71 4.00 3.73
N MET A 21 7.46 3.13 4.43
CA MET A 21 7.13 1.70 4.54
C MET A 21 5.78 1.46 5.22
N ASP A 22 5.48 2.17 6.32
CA ASP A 22 4.17 2.07 6.98
C ASP A 22 3.04 2.55 6.07
N PHE A 23 3.25 3.64 5.32
CA PHE A 23 2.28 4.13 4.36
C PHE A 23 2.03 3.13 3.23
N GLU A 24 3.09 2.58 2.63
CA GLU A 24 3.00 1.58 1.57
C GLU A 24 2.27 0.32 2.05
N PHE A 25 2.57 -0.15 3.25
CA PHE A 25 1.89 -1.30 3.84
C PHE A 25 0.39 -1.02 4.07
N ARG A 26 0.06 0.15 4.61
CA ARG A 26 -1.34 0.58 4.79
C ARG A 26 -2.06 0.74 3.47
N GLN A 27 -1.40 1.31 2.46
CA GLN A 27 -1.95 1.46 1.11
C GLN A 27 -2.26 0.09 0.53
N ARG A 28 -1.31 -0.83 0.61
CA ARG A 28 -1.48 -2.21 0.14
C ARG A 28 -2.66 -2.88 0.82
N ALA A 29 -2.67 -2.93 2.16
CA ALA A 29 -3.75 -3.55 2.92
C ALA A 29 -5.13 -2.94 2.59
N ARG A 30 -5.21 -1.62 2.44
CA ARG A 30 -6.46 -0.93 2.11
C ARG A 30 -6.91 -1.19 0.67
N SER A 31 -5.98 -1.25 -0.27
CA SER A 31 -6.25 -1.58 -1.68
C SER A 31 -6.90 -2.97 -1.78
N PHE A 32 -6.35 -3.97 -1.10
CA PHE A 32 -6.91 -5.32 -1.08
C PHE A 32 -8.26 -5.40 -0.36
N ARG A 33 -8.49 -4.61 0.71
CA ARG A 33 -9.83 -4.52 1.33
C ARG A 33 -10.88 -3.95 0.38
N LEU A 34 -10.54 -2.89 -0.36
CA LEU A 34 -11.43 -2.31 -1.37
C LEU A 34 -11.68 -3.30 -2.51
N LEU A 35 -10.65 -4.00 -2.96
CA LEU A 35 -10.78 -5.03 -3.99
C LEU A 35 -11.67 -6.19 -3.53
N ALA A 36 -11.49 -6.67 -2.30
CA ALA A 36 -12.33 -7.71 -1.73
C ALA A 36 -13.81 -7.31 -1.67
N ALA A 37 -14.11 -6.05 -1.35
CA ALA A 37 -15.47 -5.53 -1.35
C ALA A 37 -16.08 -5.46 -2.76
N ILE A 38 -15.28 -5.18 -3.79
CA ILE A 38 -15.74 -5.20 -5.20
C ILE A 38 -16.03 -6.63 -5.67
N LEU A 39 -15.21 -7.59 -5.24
CA LEU A 39 -15.31 -9.00 -5.63
C LEU A 39 -16.26 -9.80 -4.73
N ASP A 40 -16.86 -9.17 -3.71
CA ASP A 40 -17.73 -9.80 -2.70
C ASP A 40 -17.10 -11.02 -1.99
N ILE A 41 -15.81 -10.90 -1.64
CA ILE A 41 -15.04 -11.93 -0.93
C ILE A 41 -14.61 -11.48 0.47
N ASP A 42 -14.20 -12.43 1.31
CA ASP A 42 -13.70 -12.13 2.65
C ASP A 42 -12.41 -11.30 2.61
N SER A 43 -12.56 -10.01 2.88
CA SER A 43 -11.44 -9.07 3.01
C SER A 43 -10.44 -9.47 4.10
N GLY A 44 -10.88 -10.17 5.15
CA GLY A 44 -10.02 -10.65 6.23
C GLY A 44 -9.07 -11.74 5.75
N ALA A 45 -9.58 -12.70 4.97
CA ALA A 45 -8.76 -13.72 4.32
C ALA A 45 -7.78 -13.09 3.32
N LEU A 46 -8.27 -12.21 2.44
CA LEU A 46 -7.41 -11.61 1.42
C LEU A 46 -6.28 -10.75 1.99
N VAL A 47 -6.54 -10.03 3.09
CA VAL A 47 -5.51 -9.24 3.77
C VAL A 47 -4.50 -10.12 4.52
N ARG A 48 -4.81 -11.38 4.84
CA ARG A 48 -3.79 -12.31 5.37
C ARG A 48 -2.82 -12.72 4.26
N GLU A 49 -3.32 -12.92 3.04
CA GLU A 49 -2.50 -13.31 1.89
C GLU A 49 -1.43 -12.27 1.54
N ILE A 50 -1.70 -10.96 1.75
CA ILE A 50 -0.70 -9.91 1.48
C ILE A 50 0.54 -10.00 2.37
N ALA A 51 0.47 -10.68 3.52
CA ALA A 51 1.62 -10.90 4.39
C ALA A 51 2.49 -12.08 3.92
N LEU A 52 1.93 -12.98 3.11
CA LEU A 52 2.55 -14.24 2.71
C LEU A 52 3.00 -14.24 1.24
N HIS A 53 2.34 -13.44 0.41
CA HIS A 53 2.52 -13.42 -1.03
C HIS A 53 2.68 -12.01 -1.57
N ASP A 54 3.33 -11.90 -2.72
CA ASP A 54 3.42 -10.66 -3.47
C ASP A 54 2.11 -10.36 -4.21
N ASP A 55 1.85 -9.08 -4.49
CA ASP A 55 0.62 -8.65 -5.17
C ASP A 55 0.32 -9.40 -6.47
N PRO A 56 1.28 -9.64 -7.38
CA PRO A 56 1.00 -10.36 -8.61
C PRO A 56 0.48 -11.78 -8.35
N ALA A 57 1.09 -12.50 -7.40
CA ALA A 57 0.72 -13.87 -7.07
C ALA A 57 -0.70 -13.96 -6.48
N ILE A 58 -1.08 -12.99 -5.63
CA ILE A 58 -2.42 -12.92 -5.06
C ILE A 58 -3.45 -12.63 -6.16
N LEU A 59 -3.15 -11.69 -7.06
CA LEU A 59 -4.04 -11.36 -8.17
C LEU A 59 -4.16 -12.51 -9.18
N ASP A 60 -3.09 -13.26 -9.43
CA ASP A 60 -3.14 -14.45 -10.28
C ASP A 60 -4.04 -15.53 -9.65
N ALA A 61 -3.85 -15.81 -8.34
CA ALA A 61 -4.68 -16.76 -7.60
C ALA A 61 -6.16 -16.34 -7.55
N LEU A 62 -6.44 -15.04 -7.43
CA LEU A 62 -7.80 -14.51 -7.48
C LEU A 62 -8.42 -14.63 -8.88
N ALA A 63 -7.64 -14.35 -9.94
CA ALA A 63 -8.10 -14.48 -11.31
C ALA A 63 -8.49 -15.93 -11.62
N ASP A 64 -7.64 -16.89 -11.20
CA ASP A 64 -7.90 -18.32 -11.36
C ASP A 64 -9.09 -18.78 -10.53
N GLY A 65 -9.17 -18.38 -9.25
CA GLY A 65 -10.21 -18.80 -8.32
C GLY A 65 -11.61 -18.27 -8.65
N LEU A 66 -11.70 -17.05 -9.19
CA LEU A 66 -12.96 -16.41 -9.57
C LEU A 66 -13.28 -16.53 -11.07
N SER A 67 -12.41 -17.18 -11.85
CA SER A 67 -12.54 -17.29 -13.32
C SER A 67 -12.75 -15.93 -14.02
N ILE A 68 -12.06 -14.90 -13.54
CA ILE A 68 -12.09 -13.54 -14.07
C ILE A 68 -10.81 -13.24 -14.85
N SER A 69 -10.89 -12.32 -15.81
CA SER A 69 -9.71 -11.88 -16.55
C SER A 69 -8.69 -11.23 -15.61
N ARG A 70 -7.43 -11.66 -15.72
CA ARG A 70 -6.32 -11.09 -14.97
C ARG A 70 -6.10 -9.60 -15.29
N GLU A 71 -6.42 -9.21 -16.51
CA GLU A 71 -6.35 -7.82 -16.99
C GLU A 71 -7.43 -6.96 -16.32
N ASP A 72 -8.69 -7.40 -16.34
CA ASP A 72 -9.80 -6.71 -15.68
C ASP A 72 -9.55 -6.58 -14.18
N LEU A 73 -9.08 -7.65 -13.54
CA LEU A 73 -8.70 -7.65 -12.14
C LEU A 73 -7.57 -6.65 -11.87
N GLY A 74 -6.60 -6.54 -12.79
CA GLY A 74 -5.53 -5.54 -12.75
C GLY A 74 -6.07 -4.11 -12.79
N HIS A 75 -7.06 -3.83 -13.64
CA HIS A 75 -7.73 -2.52 -13.71
C HIS A 75 -8.48 -2.19 -12.41
N HIS A 76 -9.22 -3.16 -11.86
CA HIS A 76 -9.89 -2.99 -10.56
C HIS A 76 -8.89 -2.74 -9.42
N TYR A 77 -7.79 -3.50 -9.38
CA TYR A 77 -6.73 -3.31 -8.40
C TYR A 77 -6.07 -1.94 -8.52
N ALA A 78 -5.73 -1.50 -9.73
CA ALA A 78 -5.13 -0.19 -9.98
C ALA A 78 -6.04 0.95 -9.49
N ARG A 79 -7.35 0.84 -9.74
CA ARG A 79 -8.34 1.80 -9.22
C ARG A 79 -8.41 1.80 -7.70
N CYS A 80 -8.51 0.61 -7.09
CA CYS A 80 -8.52 0.46 -5.63
C CYS A 80 -7.26 1.03 -4.99
N ARG A 81 -6.10 0.91 -5.64
CA ARG A 81 -4.83 1.43 -5.16
C ARG A 81 -4.76 2.96 -5.21
N ALA A 82 -5.33 3.57 -6.24
CA ALA A 82 -5.49 5.01 -6.33
C ALA A 82 -6.47 5.53 -5.26
N ASP A 83 -7.60 4.84 -5.06
CA ASP A 83 -8.59 5.20 -4.04
C ASP A 83 -8.01 5.06 -2.63
N ALA A 84 -7.29 3.97 -2.36
CA ALA A 84 -6.60 3.75 -1.09
C ALA A 84 -5.54 4.83 -0.81
N TYR A 85 -4.80 5.26 -1.83
CA TYR A 85 -3.86 6.37 -1.72
C TYR A 85 -4.56 7.65 -1.31
N ALA A 86 -5.62 8.04 -2.03
CA ALA A 86 -6.38 9.26 -1.75
C ALA A 86 -6.97 9.26 -0.34
N GLN A 87 -7.51 8.12 0.11
CA GLN A 87 -8.03 7.95 1.47
C GLN A 87 -6.92 8.12 2.51
N LEU A 88 -5.76 7.47 2.33
CA LEU A 88 -4.66 7.55 3.28
C LEU A 88 -4.04 8.94 3.33
N VAL A 89 -3.86 9.61 2.20
CA VAL A 89 -3.39 11.00 2.19
C VAL A 89 -4.36 11.90 2.98
N GLY A 90 -5.67 11.69 2.85
CA GLY A 90 -6.66 12.42 3.64
C GLY A 90 -6.63 12.12 5.15
N GLU A 91 -6.29 10.89 5.55
CA GLU A 91 -6.31 10.45 6.94
C GLU A 91 -5.01 10.74 7.71
N ILE A 92 -3.85 10.51 7.09
CA ILE A 92 -2.53 10.57 7.75
C ILE A 92 -1.58 11.60 7.12
N GLY A 93 -1.98 12.25 6.03
CA GLY A 93 -1.18 13.22 5.30
C GLY A 93 -0.36 12.61 4.16
N ASP A 94 0.19 13.48 3.31
CA ASP A 94 1.03 13.08 2.18
C ASP A 94 2.34 12.45 2.69
N PRO A 95 2.63 11.18 2.35
CA PRO A 95 3.87 10.51 2.76
C PRO A 95 5.09 11.01 1.97
N THR A 96 4.88 11.79 0.90
CA THR A 96 5.96 12.27 0.05
C THR A 96 6.86 13.20 0.85
N PRO A 97 8.15 12.87 1.06
CA PRO A 97 9.05 13.73 1.79
C PRO A 97 9.15 15.06 1.05
N HIS A 98 8.81 16.16 1.73
CA HIS A 98 9.08 17.49 1.20
C HIS A 98 10.59 17.60 0.94
N ARG A 99 10.97 17.63 -0.34
CA ARG A 99 12.32 17.99 -0.76
C ARG A 99 12.57 19.39 -0.21
N LEU A 100 13.34 19.47 0.88
CA LEU A 100 13.93 20.72 1.32
C LEU A 100 14.95 21.10 0.25
N GLY A 101 14.51 21.91 -0.72
CA GLY A 101 15.40 22.63 -1.62
C GLY A 101 16.08 23.78 -0.91
#